data_AF-A0A383CV49-F1
#
_entry.id   AF-A0A383CV49-F1
#
_cell.length_a   1.000
_cell.length_b   1.000
_cell.length_c   1.000
_cell.angle_alpha   90.00
_cell.angle_beta   90.00
_cell.angle_gamma   90.00
#
_symmetry.space_group_name_H-M   'P 1'
#
loop_
_entity.id
_entity.type
_entity.pdbx_description
1 polymer ?
#
loop_
_entity_poly.entity_id
_entity_poly.type
_entity_poly.pdbx_seq_one_letter_code
_entity_poly.pdbx_strand_id
1 'polypeptide(L)' 'MKDGLITNHLLTLYNIFGNSTTTILFFKLEESYWSLLKTFLVGLNRLPDAVHGLEHGEINTVDIPLNQEVVKRLRIRWE' A
#
# COMPACT_ATOMS: atom_id res chain seq x y z
N MET A 1 14.53 -4.59 -9.75
CA MET A 1 15.22 -4.05 -8.56
C MET A 1 14.37 -3.07 -7.76
N LYS A 2 13.76 -2.05 -8.37
CA LYS A 2 13.00 -1.00 -7.65
C LYS A 2 11.81 -1.52 -6.83
N ASP A 3 10.97 -2.38 -7.41
CA ASP A 3 9.78 -2.93 -6.72
C ASP A 3 10.16 -3.79 -5.48
N GLY A 4 11.29 -4.51 -5.55
CA GLY A 4 11.80 -5.30 -4.43
C GLY A 4 12.28 -4.46 -3.25
N LEU A 5 12.92 -3.31 -3.54
CA LEU A 5 13.31 -2.36 -2.50
C LEU A 5 12.06 -1.78 -1.81
N ILE A 6 11.07 -1.34 -2.59
CA ILE A 6 9.80 -0.81 -2.06
C ILE A 6 9.14 -1.85 -1.15
N THR A 7 9.04 -3.10 -1.62
CA THR A 7 8.45 -4.20 -0.84
C THR A 7 9.20 -4.41 0.49
N ASN A 8 10.53 -4.42 0.45
CA ASN A 8 11.35 -4.58 1.66
C ASN A 8 11.17 -3.41 2.63
N HIS A 9 11.12 -2.17 2.14
CA HIS A 9 10.87 -1.01 2.98
C HIS A 9 9.48 -1.04 3.61
N LEU A 10 8.45 -1.45 2.86
CA LEU A 10 7.11 -1.65 3.41
C LEU A 10 7.12 -2.71 4.52
N LEU A 11 7.75 -3.86 4.30
CA LEU A 11 7.89 -4.91 5.32
C LEU A 11 8.60 -4.40 6.58
N THR A 12 9.70 -3.65 6.42
CA THR A 12 10.40 -3.03 7.55
C THR A 12 9.49 -2.09 8.34
N LEU A 13 8.70 -1.26 7.65
CA LEU A 13 7.74 -0.37 8.31
C LEU A 13 6.67 -1.17 9.06
N TYR A 14 6.10 -2.21 8.45
CA TYR A 14 5.14 -3.10 9.11
C TYR A 14 5.73 -3.83 10.31
N ASN A 15 7.01 -4.17 10.29
CA ASN A 15 7.69 -4.78 11.45
C ASN A 15 7.85 -3.79 12.61
N ILE A 16 8.02 -2.50 12.33
CA ILE A 16 8.23 -1.46 13.35
C ILE A 16 6.89 -0.94 13.89
N PHE A 17 5.97 -0.58 13.01
CA PHE A 17 4.72 0.11 13.38
C PHE A 17 3.48 -0.79 13.33
N GLY A 18 3.62 -2.05 12.92
CA GLY A 18 2.49 -2.99 12.84
C GLY A 18 1.38 -2.47 11.94
N ASN A 19 0.13 -2.68 12.36
CA ASN A 19 -1.06 -2.28 11.60
C ASN A 19 -1.17 -0.77 11.40
N SER A 20 -0.56 0.05 12.27
CA SER A 20 -0.56 1.51 12.15
C SER A 20 0.21 2.01 10.92
N THR A 21 1.07 1.17 10.34
CA THR A 21 1.83 1.47 9.12
C THR A 21 0.92 1.91 7.98
N THR A 22 -0.21 1.23 7.78
CA THR A 22 -1.14 1.56 6.70
C THR A 22 -1.65 2.99 6.85
N THR A 23 -2.17 3.35 8.03
CA THR A 23 -2.65 4.72 8.31
C THR A 23 -1.54 5.76 8.12
N ILE A 24 -0.33 5.47 8.60
CA ILE A 24 0.83 6.37 8.42
C ILE A 24 1.15 6.60 6.95
N LEU A 25 1.11 5.53 6.12
CA LEU A 25 1.42 5.63 4.70
C LEU A 25 0.36 6.43 3.94
N PHE A 26 -0.92 6.19 4.21
CA PHE A 26 -2.02 6.96 3.60
C PHE A 26 -2.07 8.41 4.08
N PHE A 27 -1.70 8.68 5.32
CA PHE A 27 -1.57 10.05 5.83
C PHE A 27 -0.42 10.81 5.17
N LYS A 28 0.72 10.14 4.96
CA LYS A 28 1.95 10.78 4.50
C LYS A 28 2.06 10.92 2.98
N LEU A 29 1.38 10.06 2.23
CA LEU A 29 1.44 10.04 0.77
C LEU A 29 0.26 10.77 0.15
N GLU A 30 0.54 11.55 -0.90
CA GLU A 30 -0.49 12.19 -1.73
C GLU A 30 -1.34 11.14 -2.48
N GLU A 31 -2.59 11.50 -2.77
CA GLU A 31 -3.58 10.62 -3.42
C GLU A 31 -3.09 10.03 -4.76
N SER A 32 -2.27 10.79 -5.48
CA SER A 32 -1.65 10.37 -6.75
C SER A 32 -0.82 9.09 -6.61
N TYR A 33 -0.28 8.81 -5.41
CA TYR A 33 0.49 7.61 -5.12
C TYR A 33 -0.35 6.47 -4.52
N TRP A 34 -1.61 6.70 -4.16
CA TRP A 34 -2.41 5.68 -3.48
C TRP A 34 -2.68 4.46 -4.35
N SER A 35 -2.86 4.62 -5.66
CA SER A 35 -2.99 3.49 -6.59
C SER A 35 -1.74 2.59 -6.59
N LEU A 36 -0.55 3.22 -6.55
CA LEU A 36 0.71 2.51 -6.45
C LEU A 36 0.83 1.79 -5.10
N LEU A 37 0.61 2.52 -3.99
CA LEU A 37 0.66 1.99 -2.64
C LEU A 37 -0.30 0.81 -2.45
N LYS A 38 -1.59 0.99 -2.80
CA LYS A 38 -2.63 -0.04 -2.73
C LYS A 38 -2.16 -1.32 -3.40
N THR A 39 -1.55 -1.21 -4.58
CA THR A 39 -1.09 -2.39 -5.33
C THR A 39 -0.05 -3.20 -4.55
N PHE A 40 0.91 -2.54 -3.91
CA PHE A 40 1.88 -3.23 -3.05
C PHE A 40 1.22 -3.81 -1.79
N LEU A 41 0.30 -3.08 -1.16
CA LEU A 41 -0.35 -3.53 0.08
C LEU A 41 -1.30 -4.73 -0.13
N VAL A 42 -2.04 -4.75 -1.25
CA VAL A 42 -2.82 -5.92 -1.67
C VAL A 42 -1.89 -7.10 -1.88
N GLY A 43 -0.78 -6.88 -2.58
CA GLY A 43 0.22 -7.92 -2.82
C GLY A 43 0.82 -8.50 -1.54
N LEU A 44 0.99 -7.68 -0.50
CA LEU A 44 1.47 -8.07 0.82
C LEU A 44 0.39 -8.65 1.74
N ASN A 45 -0.87 -8.68 1.31
CA ASN A 45 -2.03 -8.99 2.15
C ASN A 45 -2.09 -8.13 3.43
N ARG A 46 -1.81 -6.82 3.29
CA ARG A 46 -1.77 -5.84 4.39
C ARG A 46 -2.73 -4.66 4.19
N LEU A 47 -3.53 -4.66 3.13
CA LEU A 47 -4.52 -3.62 2.88
C LEU A 47 -5.81 -3.88 3.67
N PRO A 48 -6.24 -2.98 4.57
CA PRO A 48 -7.57 -3.01 5.17
C PRO A 48 -8.62 -2.45 4.20
N ASP A 49 -9.89 -2.83 4.37
CA ASP A 49 -10.99 -2.34 3.54
C ASP A 49 -11.19 -0.82 3.65
N ALA A 50 -10.91 -0.27 4.83
CA ALA A 50 -10.93 1.17 5.08
C ALA A 50 -9.76 1.62 5.97
N VAL A 51 -9.32 2.85 5.76
CA VAL A 51 -8.34 3.53 6.61
C VAL A 51 -9.04 4.64 7.37
N HIS A 52 -9.17 4.47 8.68
CA HIS A 52 -9.76 5.44 9.60
C HIS A 52 -8.69 6.33 10.25
N GLY A 53 -9.11 7.46 10.81
CA GLY A 53 -8.25 8.32 11.64
C GLY A 53 -7.40 9.33 10.86
N LEU A 54 -7.85 9.73 9.66
CA LEU A 54 -7.25 10.81 8.88
C LEU A 54 -8.08 12.08 9.05
N GLU A 55 -7.44 13.25 9.05
CA GLU A 55 -8.12 14.54 9.27
C GLU A 55 -9.23 14.83 8.25
N HIS A 56 -9.10 14.29 7.03
CA HIS A 56 -10.04 14.49 5.93
C HIS A 56 -11.16 13.42 5.85
N GLY A 57 -11.25 12.53 6.85
CA GLY A 57 -12.25 11.46 6.90
C GLY A 57 -11.68 10.08 6.61
N GLU A 58 -12.58 9.12 6.40
CA GLU A 58 -12.22 7.73 6.12
C GLU A 58 -11.90 7.54 4.64
N ILE A 59 -10.80 6.82 4.35
CA ILE A 59 -10.49 6.40 2.98
C ILE A 59 -11.02 4.99 2.79
N ASN A 60 -11.99 4.84 1.88
CA ASN A 60 -12.40 3.54 1.38
C ASN A 60 -11.32 3.03 0.41
N THR A 61 -10.55 2.03 0.83
CA THR A 61 -9.43 1.55 0.00
C THR A 61 -9.93 0.77 -1.21
N VAL A 62 -11.18 0.27 -1.19
CA VAL A 62 -11.79 -0.48 -2.29
C VAL A 62 -11.90 0.37 -3.55
N ASP A 63 -12.23 1.65 -3.42
CA ASP A 63 -12.48 2.57 -4.54
C ASP A 63 -11.19 2.99 -5.29
N ILE A 64 -10.03 2.84 -4.65
CA ILE A 64 -8.75 3.21 -5.24
C ILE A 64 -8.38 2.17 -6.33
N PRO A 65 -8.09 2.58 -7.58
CA PRO A 65 -7.75 1.61 -8.62
C PRO A 65 -6.39 0.96 -8.38
N LEU A 66 -6.24 -0.31 -8.76
CA LEU A 66 -4.94 -0.98 -8.79
C LEU A 66 -4.13 -0.52 -10.00
N ASN A 67 -2.83 -0.30 -9.79
CA ASN A 67 -1.89 0.00 -10.85
C ASN A 67 -1.56 -1.28 -11.62
N GLN A 68 -2.15 -1.41 -12.82
CA GLN A 68 -2.06 -2.63 -13.63
C GLN A 68 -0.63 -2.96 -14.08
N GLU A 69 0.22 -1.97 -14.29
CA GLU A 69 1.62 -2.21 -14.66
C GLU A 69 2.39 -2.83 -13.50
N VAL A 70 2.17 -2.34 -12.27
CA VAL A 70 2.79 -2.88 -11.06
C VAL A 70 2.26 -4.28 -10.76
N VAL A 71 0.95 -4.52 -10.92
CA VAL A 71 0.36 -5.86 -10.77
C VAL A 71 1.08 -6.88 -11.67
N LYS A 72 1.27 -6.54 -12.95
CA LYS A 72 1.98 -7.44 -13.90
C LYS A 72 3.40 -7.74 -13.43
N ARG A 73 4.13 -6.73 -12.96
CA ARG A 73 5.50 -6.92 -12.46
C ARG A 73 5.57 -7.73 -11.17
N LEU A 74 4.61 -7.55 -10.26
CA LEU A 74 4.55 -8.31 -9.00
C LEU A 74 4.16 -9.77 -9.21
N ARG A 75 3.24 -10.07 -10.14
CA ARG A 75 2.86 -11.46 -10.46
C ARG A 75 4.05 -12.29 -10.97
N ILE A 76 4.80 -11.77 -11.94
CA ILE A 76 6.00 -12.43 -12.50
C ILE A 76 7.06 -12.69 -11.40
N ARG A 77 7.10 -11.85 -10.36
CA ARG A 77 8.13 -11.88 -9.31
C ARG A 77 7.79 -12.86 -8.18
N TRP A 78 6.51 -13.11 -7.92
CA TRP A 78 6.02 -13.90 -6.79
C TRP A 78 5.44 -15.27 -7.20
N GLU A 79 5.40 -15.56 -8.49
CA GLU A 79 5.33 -16.91 -9.08
C GLU A 79 6.71 -17.56 -9.15
#